data_AF-A0AAV2SEL5-F1
#
_entry.id   AF-A0AAV2SEL5-F1
#
_cell.length_a   1.000
_cell.length_b   1.000
_cell.length_c   1.000
_cell.angle_alpha   90.00
_cell.angle_beta   90.00
_cell.angle_gamma   90.00
#
_symmetry.space_group_name_H-M   'P 1'
#
loop_
_entity.id
_entity.type
_entity.pdbx_description
1 polymer ?
#
loop_
_entity_poly.entity_id
_entity_poly.type
_entity_poly.pdbx_seq_one_letter_code
_entity_poly.pdbx_strand_id
1 'polypeptide(L)'
;MKLLLAVVALVALIHQCRSLHCYFCTNDYNQPYPYDPNCGDPDYANPNFIQNFRDPTVGNCYTELDGNGIVMRNAASGHLDGECDLIEKYTQCFCKGDVCNTSLCEICDP
;
A
#
# COMPACT_ATOMS: atom_id res chain seq x y z
N MET A 1 -44.24 7.04 -11.58
CA MET A 1 -43.59 5.86 -10.95
C MET A 1 -42.49 5.21 -11.78
N LYS A 2 -42.58 5.12 -13.13
CA LYS A 2 -41.52 4.48 -13.95
C LYS A 2 -40.17 5.23 -13.96
N LEU A 3 -40.18 6.56 -13.86
CA LEU A 3 -38.94 7.37 -13.81
C LEU A 3 -38.12 7.17 -12.51
N LEU A 4 -38.77 6.88 -11.39
CA LEU A 4 -38.09 6.76 -10.08
C LEU A 4 -37.21 5.50 -10.00
N LEU A 5 -37.61 4.41 -10.65
CA LEU A 5 -36.84 3.16 -10.69
C LEU A 5 -35.56 3.28 -11.52
N ALA A 6 -35.58 4.09 -12.58
CA ALA A 6 -34.41 4.32 -13.43
C ALA A 6 -33.30 5.11 -12.71
N VAL A 7 -33.67 6.02 -11.80
CA VAL A 7 -32.71 6.83 -11.03
C VAL A 7 -32.00 6.00 -9.96
N VAL A 8 -32.72 5.11 -9.25
CA VAL A 8 -32.12 4.25 -8.21
C VAL A 8 -31.12 3.24 -8.80
N ALA A 9 -31.37 2.74 -10.01
CA ALA A 9 -30.46 1.82 -10.70
C ALA A 9 -29.13 2.49 -11.11
N LEU A 10 -29.14 3.79 -11.45
CA LEU A 10 -27.92 4.53 -11.82
C LEU A 10 -27.01 4.81 -10.63
N VAL A 11 -27.59 5.02 -9.43
CA VAL A 11 -26.82 5.30 -8.20
C VAL A 11 -26.10 4.05 -7.68
N ALA A 12 -26.63 2.85 -7.94
CA ALA A 12 -26.00 1.59 -7.53
C ALA A 12 -24.70 1.26 -8.29
N LEU A 13 -24.55 1.75 -9.54
CA LEU A 13 -23.35 1.60 -10.37
C LEU A 13 -22.19 2.49 -9.94
N ILE A 14 -22.43 3.43 -9.02
CA ILE A 14 -21.39 4.27 -8.41
C ILE A 14 -20.71 3.53 -7.26
N HIS A 15 -20.71 2.19 -7.23
CA HIS A 15 -19.78 1.40 -6.41
C HIS A 15 -18.35 1.53 -6.98
N GLN A 16 -17.87 2.76 -6.82
CA GLN A 16 -16.53 3.27 -6.62
C GLN A 16 -15.42 2.28 -6.99
N CYS A 17 -14.91 2.42 -8.22
CA CYS A 17 -13.52 2.14 -8.53
C CYS A 17 -12.63 3.02 -7.63
N ARG A 18 -12.47 2.65 -6.36
CA ARG A 18 -11.44 3.23 -5.50
C ARG A 18 -10.15 2.55 -5.90
N SER A 19 -9.28 3.30 -6.57
CA SER A 19 -7.88 2.89 -6.69
C SER A 19 -7.12 3.40 -5.49
N LEU A 20 -6.24 2.56 -4.96
CA LEU A 20 -5.28 2.94 -3.94
C LEU A 20 -3.94 3.27 -4.61
N HIS A 21 -3.30 4.35 -4.21
CA HIS A 21 -1.92 4.65 -4.60
C HIS A 21 -0.98 4.27 -3.47
N CYS A 22 0.06 3.50 -3.77
CA CYS A 22 1.11 3.18 -2.80
C CYS A 22 2.48 3.40 -3.44
N TYR A 23 3.49 3.64 -2.61
CA TYR A 23 4.86 3.46 -3.07
C TYR A 23 5.12 1.97 -3.37
N PHE A 24 5.75 1.72 -4.51
CA PHE A 24 6.07 0.40 -5.06
C PHE A 24 7.54 0.35 -5.47
N CYS A 25 8.42 -0.05 -4.55
CA CYS A 25 9.87 -0.08 -4.76
C CYS A 25 10.56 -1.10 -3.86
N THR A 26 11.85 -1.31 -4.13
CA THR A 26 12.80 -1.98 -3.24
C THR A 26 14.17 -1.31 -3.33
N ASN A 27 14.96 -1.34 -2.25
CA ASN A 27 16.38 -0.94 -2.26
C ASN A 27 17.35 -2.11 -2.52
N ASP A 28 16.84 -3.32 -2.85
CA ASP A 28 17.66 -4.47 -3.23
C ASP A 28 17.45 -4.81 -4.72
N TYR A 29 18.52 -4.70 -5.50
CA TYR A 29 18.50 -4.95 -6.95
C TYR A 29 18.24 -6.42 -7.32
N ASN A 30 18.33 -7.35 -6.35
CA ASN A 30 18.08 -8.78 -6.57
C ASN A 30 16.60 -9.16 -6.47
N GLN A 31 15.73 -8.24 -6.04
CA GLN A 31 14.31 -8.49 -5.87
C GLN A 31 13.52 -8.26 -7.17
N PRO A 32 12.33 -8.88 -7.33
CA PRO A 32 11.50 -8.72 -8.53
C PRO A 32 10.72 -7.39 -8.60
N TYR A 33 11.07 -6.39 -7.77
CA TYR A 33 10.39 -5.10 -7.68
C TYR A 33 11.21 -3.99 -8.32
N PRO A 34 10.59 -2.85 -8.71
CA PRO A 34 11.32 -1.70 -9.20
C PRO A 34 12.36 -1.21 -8.20
N TYR A 35 13.62 -1.19 -8.61
CA TYR A 35 14.73 -0.75 -7.78
C TYR A 35 14.75 0.77 -7.63
N ASP A 36 14.71 1.25 -6.38
CA ASP A 36 15.06 2.62 -5.99
C ASP A 36 16.09 2.56 -4.85
N PRO A 37 17.32 3.07 -5.03
CA PRO A 37 18.30 3.10 -3.95
C PRO A 37 17.81 3.84 -2.69
N ASN A 38 16.86 4.75 -2.84
CA ASN A 38 16.27 5.55 -1.77
C ASN A 38 15.01 4.92 -1.17
N CYS A 39 14.60 3.71 -1.60
CA CYS A 39 13.35 3.09 -1.11
C CYS A 39 13.35 2.91 0.43
N GLY A 40 14.54 2.74 1.01
CA GLY A 40 14.77 2.64 2.45
C GLY A 40 14.96 3.96 3.19
N ASP A 41 14.75 5.11 2.54
CA ASP A 41 14.80 6.40 3.23
C ASP A 41 13.59 6.53 4.19
N PRO A 42 13.80 7.07 5.42
CA PRO A 42 12.70 7.52 6.23
C PRO A 42 11.98 8.68 5.51
N ASP A 43 10.67 8.80 5.69
CA ASP A 43 9.83 9.79 4.99
C ASP A 43 9.89 9.68 3.45
N TYR A 44 10.01 8.45 2.94
CA TYR A 44 10.13 8.20 1.50
C TYR A 44 8.99 8.85 0.71
N ALA A 45 9.36 9.64 -0.31
CA ALA A 45 8.41 10.46 -1.05
C ALA A 45 8.67 10.53 -2.57
N ASN A 46 9.30 9.52 -3.17
CA ASN A 46 9.64 9.55 -4.59
C ASN A 46 8.42 9.29 -5.50
N PRO A 47 7.90 10.29 -6.24
CA PRO A 47 6.68 10.13 -7.03
C PRO A 47 6.81 9.16 -8.21
N ASN A 48 8.04 8.85 -8.65
CA ASN A 48 8.26 7.94 -9.77
C ASN A 48 7.91 6.48 -9.44
N PHE A 49 7.76 6.16 -8.15
CA PHE A 49 7.44 4.82 -7.67
C PHE A 49 6.03 4.73 -7.08
N ILE A 50 5.15 5.67 -7.42
CA ILE A 50 3.73 5.56 -7.06
C ILE A 50 3.04 4.63 -8.06
N GLN A 51 2.48 3.53 -7.56
CA GLN A 51 1.67 2.61 -8.36
C GLN A 51 0.19 2.70 -7.97
N ASN A 52 -0.68 2.63 -8.98
CA ASN A 52 -2.13 2.58 -8.83
C ASN A 52 -2.59 1.12 -8.74
N PHE A 53 -3.14 0.73 -7.60
CA PHE A 53 -3.75 -0.57 -7.34
C PHE A 53 -5.26 -0.43 -7.48
N ARG A 54 -5.82 -1.02 -8.54
CA ARG A 54 -7.25 -0.92 -8.90
C ARG A 54 -8.12 -2.01 -8.30
N ASP A 55 -7.51 -3.01 -7.69
CA ASP A 55 -8.24 -4.11 -7.09
C ASP A 55 -8.97 -3.61 -5.84
N PRO A 56 -10.31 -3.69 -5.78
CA PRO A 56 -11.08 -3.22 -4.65
C PRO A 56 -10.81 -4.00 -3.36
N THR A 57 -10.15 -5.16 -3.44
CA THR A 57 -9.73 -5.94 -2.28
C THR A 57 -8.42 -5.41 -1.67
N VAL A 58 -7.63 -4.67 -2.44
CA VAL A 58 -6.41 -4.01 -1.94
C VAL A 58 -6.81 -2.76 -1.17
N GLY A 59 -6.72 -2.86 0.16
CA GLY A 59 -7.19 -1.83 1.08
C GLY A 59 -6.10 -0.99 1.71
N ASN A 60 -4.84 -1.45 1.65
CA ASN A 60 -3.74 -0.89 2.44
C ASN A 60 -2.43 -0.89 1.65
N CYS A 61 -1.59 0.08 1.95
CA CYS A 61 -0.18 0.04 1.58
C CYS A 61 0.61 -0.64 2.70
N TYR A 62 1.80 -1.15 2.38
CA TYR A 62 2.72 -1.66 3.40
C TYR A 62 4.16 -1.30 3.10
N THR A 63 4.97 -1.33 4.16
CA THR A 63 6.43 -1.36 4.10
C THR A 63 6.90 -2.65 4.76
N GLU A 64 7.82 -3.35 4.12
CA GLU A 64 8.55 -4.49 4.67
C GLU A 64 9.98 -4.05 4.95
N LEU A 65 10.46 -4.32 6.16
CA LEU A 65 11.83 -4.09 6.59
C LEU A 65 12.43 -5.43 7.05
N ASP A 66 13.45 -5.89 6.34
CA ASP A 66 14.19 -7.09 6.73
C ASP A 66 15.30 -6.78 7.77
N GLY A 67 15.85 -7.82 8.40
CA GLY A 67 16.94 -7.67 9.37
C GLY A 67 18.28 -7.19 8.79
N ASN A 68 18.41 -7.09 7.46
CA ASN A 68 19.61 -6.63 6.76
C ASN A 68 19.47 -5.19 6.22
N GLY A 69 18.35 -4.52 6.49
CA GLY A 69 18.06 -3.18 6.00
C GLY A 69 17.51 -3.13 4.57
N ILE A 70 17.11 -4.26 4.01
CA ILE A 70 16.32 -4.33 2.78
C ILE A 70 14.92 -3.81 3.11
N VAL A 71 14.48 -2.86 2.30
CA VAL A 71 13.17 -2.25 2.37
C VAL A 71 12.42 -2.53 1.08
N MET A 72 11.17 -2.94 1.23
CA MET A 72 10.21 -3.05 0.14
C MET A 72 8.95 -2.29 0.50
N ARG A 73 8.36 -1.61 -0.49
CA ARG A 73 7.10 -0.90 -0.37
C ARG A 73 6.13 -1.43 -1.41
N ASN A 74 4.89 -1.72 -1.04
CA ASN A 74 3.87 -2.26 -1.95
C ASN A 74 2.45 -2.09 -1.35
N ALA A 75 1.45 -2.73 -1.93
CA ALA A 75 0.08 -2.77 -1.44
C ALA A 75 -0.37 -4.19 -1.07
N ALA A 76 -1.28 -4.30 -0.11
CA ALA A 76 -1.80 -5.56 0.40
C ALA A 76 -3.31 -5.49 0.65
N SER A 77 -3.93 -6.68 0.64
CA SER A 77 -5.34 -6.89 0.99
C SER A 77 -5.46 -7.60 2.33
N GLY A 78 -6.59 -7.41 3.03
CA GLY A 78 -6.90 -8.17 4.25
C GLY A 78 -6.30 -7.64 5.56
N HIS A 79 -5.52 -6.55 5.53
CA HIS A 79 -4.90 -5.97 6.72
C HIS A 79 -5.66 -4.76 7.29
N LEU A 80 -5.39 -4.39 8.53
CA LEU A 80 -5.89 -3.20 9.20
C LEU A 80 -4.87 -2.05 9.13
N ASP A 81 -5.37 -0.82 9.29
CA ASP A 81 -4.53 0.36 9.40
C ASP A 81 -3.70 0.31 10.70
N GLY A 82 -2.38 0.45 10.58
CA GLY A 82 -1.43 0.32 11.70
C GLY A 82 -1.16 -1.12 12.14
N GLU A 83 -1.61 -2.13 11.39
CA GLU A 83 -1.26 -3.52 11.67
C GLU A 83 0.23 -3.78 11.45
N CYS A 84 0.79 -4.71 12.23
CA CYS A 84 2.18 -5.13 12.17
C CYS A 84 2.25 -6.65 12.11
N ASP A 85 2.90 -7.19 11.06
CA ASP A 85 3.24 -8.60 10.96
C ASP A 85 4.73 -8.78 11.26
N LEU A 86 5.02 -9.44 12.40
CA LEU A 86 6.36 -9.76 12.85
C LEU A 86 6.70 -11.19 12.42
N ILE A 87 7.48 -11.32 11.34
CA ILE A 87 7.96 -12.60 10.82
C ILE A 87 9.44 -12.71 11.17
N GLU A 88 9.95 -13.93 11.41
CA GLU A 88 11.33 -14.17 11.89
C GLU A 88 12.42 -13.41 11.11
N LYS A 89 12.17 -13.10 9.83
CA LYS A 89 13.14 -12.45 8.93
C LYS A 89 12.85 -10.98 8.61
N TYR A 90 11.62 -10.54 8.82
CA TYR A 90 11.19 -9.21 8.40
C TYR A 90 9.96 -8.74 9.19
N THR A 91 9.80 -7.42 9.25
CA THR A 91 8.62 -6.76 9.79
C THR A 91 7.85 -6.13 8.65
N GLN A 92 6.53 -6.38 8.58
CA GLN A 92 5.63 -5.64 7.69
C GLN A 92 4.74 -4.71 8.53
N CYS A 93 4.62 -3.47 8.10
CA CYS A 93 3.69 -2.50 8.68
C CYS A 93 2.70 -2.02 7.62
N PHE A 94 1.42 -2.03 7.98
CA PHE A 94 0.32 -1.71 7.09
C PHE A 94 -0.27 -0.34 7.44
N CYS A 95 -0.69 0.39 6.42
CA CYS A 95 -1.35 1.67 6.59
C CYS A 95 -2.44 1.86 5.55
N LYS A 96 -3.41 2.71 5.87
CA LYS A 96 -4.55 3.01 5.01
C LYS A 96 -4.46 4.41 4.42
N GLY A 97 -4.72 4.50 3.12
CA GLY A 97 -4.76 5.76 2.39
C GLY A 97 -3.68 5.85 1.32
N ASP A 98 -3.83 6.82 0.42
CA ASP A 98 -2.88 7.02 -0.66
C ASP A 98 -1.51 7.40 -0.10
N VAL A 99 -0.47 6.74 -0.61
CA VAL A 99 0.96 6.97 -0.34
C VAL A 99 1.30 7.03 1.15
N CYS A 100 0.57 6.28 1.99
CA CYS A 100 0.79 6.28 3.44
C CYS A 100 2.04 5.48 3.87
N ASN A 101 2.57 4.61 3.00
CA ASN A 101 3.69 3.74 3.31
C ASN A 101 5.04 4.48 3.13
N THR A 102 5.25 5.55 3.91
CA THR A 102 6.45 6.41 3.88
C THR A 102 7.48 6.03 4.95
N SER A 103 7.04 5.56 6.11
CA SER A 103 7.88 5.22 7.27
C SER A 103 8.55 3.84 7.15
N LEU A 104 9.50 3.56 8.04
CA LEU A 104 10.21 2.28 8.15
C LEU A 104 9.70 1.41 9.32
N CYS A 105 8.38 1.29 9.45
CA CYS A 105 7.73 0.47 10.48
C CYS A 105 8.09 0.80 11.94
N GLU A 106 8.44 2.05 12.24
CA GLU A 106 8.72 2.55 13.59
C GLU A 106 7.57 2.33 14.57
N ILE A 107 6.33 2.23 14.07
CA ILE A 107 5.13 1.91 14.88
C ILE A 107 5.12 0.47 15.40
N CYS A 108 5.91 -0.42 14.79
CA CYS A 108 5.95 -1.84 15.12
C CYS A 108 7.11 -2.21 16.07
N ASP A 109 7.98 -1.25 16.39
CA ASP A 109 9.05 -1.44 17.39
C ASP A 109 8.48 -1.13 18.80
N PRO A 110 8.47 -2.11 19.74
CA PRO A 110 7.87 -1.95 21.07
C PRO A 110 8.61 -1.01 22.03
#